data_AF-A0A537Y506-F1
#
_entry.id   AF-A0A537Y506-F1
#
_cell.length_a   1.000
_cell.length_b   1.000
_cell.length_c   1.000
_cell.angle_alpha   90.00
_cell.angle_beta   90.00
_cell.angle_gamma   90.00
#
_symmetry.space_group_name_H-M   'P 1'
#
loop_
_entity.id
_entity.type
_entity.pdbx_description
1 polymer ?
#
loop_
_entity_poly.entity_id
_entity_poly.type
_entity_poly.pdbx_seq_one_letter_code
_entity_poly.pdbx_strand_id
1 'polypeptide(L)'
;DQLEAKGITWKGYMDGAPSPCFHADYSPTALPPDPYQGDSQKPPAKDYADRHNPFIYFKDIIENDARCRAHVRPFTDMARDIGRNALPAFSFITPDSCHDGHDDPCSNGQPGGLVSADKWLSQNLPSLIDYLWAHHGLLLITSDESGSSDLAGCCSGGLLGLLPGFGGRVGLLALSPDITRGRTVTTSYDHMSLLRTIEDSFGITEYLNNAARATAMNDVLR
;
A
#
# COMPACT_ATOMS: atom_id res chain seq x y z
N ASP A 1 13.44 -6.83 3.70
CA ASP A 1 14.63 -7.06 4.55
C ASP A 1 14.38 -7.05 6.05
N GLN A 2 14.02 -5.92 6.66
CA GLN A 2 13.89 -5.84 8.13
C GLN A 2 12.82 -6.78 8.71
N LEU A 3 11.69 -6.93 8.01
CA LEU A 3 10.63 -7.87 8.38
C LEU A 3 11.18 -9.31 8.42
N GLU A 4 11.83 -9.77 7.35
CA GLU A 4 12.41 -11.12 7.27
C GLU A 4 13.53 -11.33 8.30
N ALA A 5 14.38 -10.32 8.54
CA ALA A 5 15.43 -10.39 9.56
C ALA A 5 14.86 -10.57 10.97
N LYS A 6 13.62 -10.13 11.21
CA LYS A 6 12.86 -10.35 12.46
C LYS A 6 11.97 -11.60 12.42
N GLY A 7 11.99 -12.37 11.32
CA GLY A 7 11.13 -13.54 11.14
C GLY A 7 9.65 -13.17 10.92
N ILE A 8 9.35 -11.94 10.54
CA ILE A 8 8.00 -11.46 10.26
C ILE A 8 7.65 -11.83 8.83
N THR A 9 6.58 -12.62 8.67
CA THR A 9 6.06 -12.98 7.35
C THR A 9 5.42 -11.76 6.70
N TRP A 10 5.66 -11.58 5.40
CA TRP A 10 5.12 -10.46 4.65
C TRP A 10 4.63 -10.88 3.28
N LYS A 11 3.62 -10.21 2.73
CA LYS A 11 3.29 -10.28 1.30
C LYS A 11 2.73 -8.95 0.80
N GLY A 12 2.98 -8.65 -0.46
CA GLY A 12 2.24 -7.67 -1.24
C GLY A 12 1.14 -8.37 -2.04
N TYR A 13 -0.06 -7.80 -2.03
CA TYR A 13 -1.24 -8.27 -2.76
C TYR A 13 -1.66 -7.18 -3.75
N MET A 14 -1.40 -7.43 -5.03
CA MET A 14 -1.57 -6.46 -6.10
C MET A 14 -2.81 -6.82 -6.92
N ASP A 15 -3.81 -5.95 -6.94
CA ASP A 15 -4.99 -6.16 -7.78
C ASP A 15 -4.65 -5.90 -9.26
N GLY A 16 -5.35 -6.58 -10.16
CA GLY A 16 -5.03 -6.59 -11.60
C GLY A 16 -3.76 -7.40 -11.98
N ALA A 17 -2.89 -7.77 -11.04
CA ALA A 17 -1.73 -8.60 -11.32
C ALA A 17 -2.15 -10.04 -11.68
N PRO A 18 -1.78 -10.58 -12.86
CA PRO A 18 -2.24 -11.88 -13.35
C PRO A 18 -1.46 -13.06 -12.78
N SER A 19 -0.27 -12.80 -12.22
CA SER A 19 0.62 -13.84 -11.68
C SER A 19 1.57 -13.27 -10.64
N PRO A 20 2.20 -14.12 -9.80
CA PRO A 20 3.19 -13.66 -8.83
C PRO A 20 4.39 -13.00 -9.49
N CYS A 21 4.91 -11.95 -8.87
CA CYS A 21 6.04 -11.16 -9.38
C CYS A 21 5.83 -10.71 -10.83
N PHE A 22 4.63 -10.23 -11.16
CA PHE A 22 4.35 -9.72 -12.50
C PHE A 22 4.95 -8.32 -12.68
N HIS A 23 5.56 -8.09 -13.84
CA HIS A 23 6.04 -6.79 -14.31
C HIS A 23 5.24 -6.45 -15.56
N ALA A 24 4.61 -5.29 -15.58
CA ALA A 24 3.83 -4.86 -16.74
C ALA A 24 4.77 -4.48 -17.90
N ASP A 25 4.25 -4.64 -19.13
CA ASP A 25 4.91 -4.03 -20.28
C ASP A 25 4.95 -2.51 -20.09
N TYR A 26 6.05 -1.91 -20.52
CA TYR A 26 6.26 -0.47 -20.46
C TYR A 26 5.17 0.30 -21.23
N SER A 27 4.59 1.33 -20.61
CA SER A 27 3.66 2.26 -21.27
C SER A 27 4.37 3.57 -21.64
N PRO A 28 4.47 3.95 -22.92
CA PRO A 28 5.20 5.13 -23.38
C PRO A 28 4.55 6.48 -23.06
N THR A 29 3.53 6.53 -22.19
CA THR A 29 2.74 7.74 -21.94
C THR A 29 3.48 8.79 -21.10
N ALA A 30 4.53 8.43 -20.36
CA ALA A 30 5.43 9.38 -19.71
C ALA A 30 6.64 9.70 -20.61
N LEU A 31 6.88 10.99 -20.88
CA LEU A 31 8.07 11.48 -21.56
C LEU A 31 8.93 12.31 -20.58
N PRO A 32 10.23 11.97 -20.37
CA PRO A 32 10.93 10.84 -20.94
C PRO A 32 10.40 9.52 -20.38
N PRO A 33 10.56 8.41 -21.12
CA PRO A 33 10.18 7.09 -20.64
C PRO A 33 10.78 6.79 -19.27
N ASP A 34 9.94 6.57 -18.25
CA ASP A 34 10.39 5.98 -17.00
C ASP A 34 10.42 4.46 -17.20
N PRO A 35 11.62 3.84 -17.37
CA PRO A 35 11.72 2.41 -17.67
C PRO A 35 11.17 1.51 -16.56
N TYR A 36 10.75 2.08 -15.42
CA TYR A 36 10.15 1.38 -14.31
C TYR A 36 8.64 1.65 -14.14
N GLN A 37 7.99 2.38 -15.06
CA GLN A 37 6.54 2.62 -15.05
C GLN A 37 5.83 1.73 -16.07
N GLY A 38 5.82 0.42 -15.81
CA GLY A 38 4.91 -0.48 -16.50
C GLY A 38 3.45 -0.12 -16.18
N ASP A 39 2.61 -0.06 -17.21
CA ASP A 39 1.18 0.20 -17.06
C ASP A 39 0.43 -0.63 -18.10
N SER A 40 -0.22 -1.68 -17.62
CA SER A 40 -0.83 -2.67 -18.49
C SER A 40 -2.30 -2.34 -18.72
N GLN A 41 -2.60 -1.99 -19.97
CA GLN A 41 -3.95 -1.64 -20.43
C GLN A 41 -4.61 -2.76 -21.24
N LYS A 42 -3.99 -3.94 -21.28
CA LYS A 42 -4.41 -5.09 -22.08
C LYS A 42 -4.46 -6.37 -21.24
N PRO A 43 -5.31 -7.35 -21.60
CA PRO A 43 -5.24 -8.67 -21.00
C PRO A 43 -3.82 -9.27 -21.10
N PRO A 44 -3.37 -10.02 -20.09
CA PRO A 44 -4.15 -10.49 -18.93
C PRO A 44 -4.18 -9.52 -17.72
N ALA A 45 -3.47 -8.40 -17.76
CA ALA A 45 -3.23 -7.54 -16.60
C ALA A 45 -3.82 -6.13 -16.78
N LYS A 46 -5.09 -6.02 -17.14
CA LYS A 46 -5.71 -4.71 -17.40
C LYS A 46 -5.76 -3.89 -16.09
N ASP A 47 -5.47 -2.58 -16.18
CA ASP A 47 -5.48 -1.61 -15.06
C ASP A 47 -4.38 -1.84 -14.00
N TYR A 48 -3.48 -2.81 -14.19
CA TYR A 48 -2.34 -3.00 -13.30
C TYR A 48 -1.19 -2.05 -13.63
N ALA A 49 -0.71 -1.33 -12.62
CA ALA A 49 0.37 -0.35 -12.73
C ALA A 49 1.54 -0.72 -11.81
N ASP A 50 2.72 -0.92 -12.41
CA ASP A 50 3.95 -1.24 -11.68
C ASP A 50 4.30 -0.15 -10.65
N ARG A 51 4.01 1.12 -10.98
CA ARG A 51 4.22 2.28 -10.10
C ARG A 51 3.53 2.20 -8.75
N HIS A 52 2.46 1.41 -8.62
CA HIS A 52 1.75 1.24 -7.34
C HIS A 52 2.19 -0.04 -6.58
N ASN A 53 3.14 -0.79 -7.13
CA ASN A 53 3.76 -1.96 -6.50
C ASN A 53 5.19 -1.62 -6.04
N PRO A 54 5.40 -1.23 -4.78
CA PRO A 54 6.72 -0.76 -4.33
C PRO A 54 7.80 -1.86 -4.36
N PHE A 55 7.42 -3.14 -4.33
CA PHE A 55 8.35 -4.26 -4.15
C PHE A 55 9.20 -4.55 -5.40
N ILE A 56 8.66 -4.30 -6.59
CA ILE A 56 9.35 -4.59 -7.86
C ILE A 56 10.47 -3.58 -8.20
N TYR A 57 10.65 -2.55 -7.38
CA TYR A 57 11.74 -1.58 -7.48
C TYR A 57 13.00 -2.00 -6.72
N PHE A 58 12.93 -3.08 -5.92
CA PHE A 58 14.04 -3.54 -5.09
C PHE A 58 14.76 -4.73 -5.73
N LYS A 59 16.03 -4.53 -6.09
CA LYS A 59 16.86 -5.54 -6.78
C LYS A 59 16.95 -6.87 -6.01
N ASP A 60 17.11 -6.81 -4.71
CA ASP A 60 17.18 -7.97 -3.83
C ASP A 60 15.86 -8.79 -3.77
N ILE A 61 14.75 -8.20 -4.23
CA ILE A 61 13.49 -8.90 -4.46
C ILE A 61 13.48 -9.44 -5.89
N ILE A 62 13.60 -8.58 -6.90
CA ILE A 62 13.38 -8.97 -8.32
C ILE A 62 14.49 -9.84 -8.92
N GLU A 63 15.72 -9.77 -8.41
CA GLU A 63 16.83 -10.65 -8.82
C GLU A 63 16.78 -12.00 -8.08
N ASN A 64 15.84 -12.19 -7.16
CA ASN A 64 15.56 -13.46 -6.48
C ASN A 64 14.12 -13.93 -6.80
N ASP A 65 13.98 -14.67 -7.90
CA ASP A 65 12.67 -15.12 -8.41
C ASP A 65 11.84 -15.87 -7.35
N ALA A 66 12.47 -16.76 -6.58
CA ALA A 66 11.77 -17.52 -5.54
C ALA A 66 11.18 -16.59 -4.46
N ARG A 67 11.96 -15.58 -4.03
CA ARG A 67 11.52 -14.58 -3.06
C ARG A 67 10.42 -13.70 -3.65
N CYS A 68 10.63 -13.13 -4.83
CA CYS A 68 9.64 -12.26 -5.46
C CYS A 68 8.30 -12.99 -5.65
N ARG A 69 8.32 -14.21 -6.19
CA ARG A 69 7.10 -15.02 -6.40
C ARG A 69 6.45 -15.46 -5.09
N ALA A 70 7.20 -15.62 -3.99
CA ALA A 70 6.64 -15.96 -2.69
C ALA A 70 5.91 -14.77 -2.03
N HIS A 71 6.39 -13.55 -2.26
CA HIS A 71 5.96 -12.36 -1.53
C HIS A 71 5.12 -11.38 -2.34
N VAL A 72 5.35 -11.21 -3.65
CA VAL A 72 4.59 -10.31 -4.54
C VAL A 72 3.53 -11.13 -5.26
N ARG A 73 2.27 -11.04 -4.82
CA ARG A 73 1.19 -11.94 -5.22
C ARG A 73 0.03 -11.17 -5.86
N PRO A 74 -0.74 -11.82 -6.76
CA PRO A 74 -2.06 -11.35 -7.13
C PRO A 74 -2.96 -11.14 -5.90
N PHE A 75 -3.77 -10.08 -5.88
CA PHE A 75 -4.71 -9.81 -4.81
C PHE A 75 -5.65 -10.99 -4.51
N THR A 76 -6.04 -11.73 -5.55
CA THR A 76 -6.90 -12.93 -5.46
C THR A 76 -6.33 -14.05 -4.58
N ASP A 77 -5.01 -14.07 -4.33
CA ASP A 77 -4.41 -15.04 -3.40
C ASP A 77 -4.72 -14.73 -1.93
N MET A 78 -5.10 -13.50 -1.58
CA MET A 78 -5.40 -13.11 -0.21
C MET A 78 -6.57 -13.93 0.38
N ALA A 79 -7.62 -14.16 -0.42
CA ALA A 79 -8.77 -14.97 0.02
C ALA A 79 -8.36 -16.42 0.36
N ARG A 80 -7.36 -16.97 -0.35
CA ARG A 80 -6.81 -18.30 -0.07
C ARG A 80 -6.02 -18.30 1.24
N ASP A 81 -5.23 -17.27 1.49
CA ASP A 81 -4.45 -17.13 2.72
C ASP A 81 -5.36 -16.93 3.94
N ILE A 82 -6.39 -16.09 3.84
CA ILE A 82 -7.44 -15.93 4.86
C ILE A 82 -8.12 -17.28 5.15
N GLY A 83 -8.60 -17.97 4.12
CA GLY A 83 -9.30 -19.25 4.27
C GLY A 83 -8.44 -20.39 4.83
N ARG A 84 -7.11 -20.26 4.76
CA ARG A 84 -6.15 -21.21 5.34
C ARG A 84 -5.62 -20.79 6.71
N ASN A 85 -6.11 -19.67 7.24
CA ASN A 85 -5.57 -19.06 8.45
C ASN A 85 -4.07 -18.79 8.38
N ALA A 86 -3.63 -18.27 7.22
CA ALA A 86 -2.22 -18.12 6.85
C ALA A 86 -1.92 -16.74 6.25
N LEU A 87 -2.73 -15.72 6.59
CA LEU A 87 -2.42 -14.33 6.22
C LEU A 87 -1.08 -13.93 6.88
N PRO A 88 -0.15 -13.29 6.15
CA PRO A 88 1.14 -12.90 6.71
C PRO A 88 0.97 -11.80 7.77
N ALA A 89 1.94 -11.71 8.68
CA ALA A 89 1.95 -10.71 9.74
C ALA A 89 1.95 -9.27 9.19
N PHE A 90 2.62 -9.04 8.05
CA PHE A 90 2.52 -7.79 7.29
C PHE A 90 1.91 -8.05 5.90
N SER A 91 0.80 -7.37 5.59
CA SER A 91 0.17 -7.41 4.27
C SER A 91 0.10 -6.00 3.69
N PHE A 92 0.59 -5.81 2.46
CA PHE A 92 0.44 -4.58 1.71
C PHE A 92 -0.52 -4.83 0.55
N ILE A 93 -1.58 -4.03 0.43
CA ILE A 93 -2.62 -4.23 -0.59
C ILE A 93 -2.67 -2.98 -1.46
N THR A 94 -2.63 -3.17 -2.78
CA THR A 94 -2.80 -2.10 -3.77
C THR A 94 -3.95 -2.48 -4.70
N PRO A 95 -5.05 -1.69 -4.75
CA PRO A 95 -6.06 -1.82 -5.81
C PRO A 95 -5.47 -1.49 -7.19
N ASP A 96 -6.13 -1.94 -8.26
CA ASP A 96 -5.76 -1.56 -9.62
C ASP A 96 -6.18 -0.10 -9.93
N SER A 97 -5.79 0.44 -11.09
CA SER A 97 -6.05 1.84 -11.41
C SER A 97 -7.53 2.19 -11.58
N CYS A 98 -8.41 1.20 -11.73
CA CYS A 98 -9.86 1.40 -11.75
C CYS A 98 -10.45 1.51 -10.33
N HIS A 99 -9.79 0.92 -9.34
CA HIS A 99 -10.29 0.76 -7.98
C HIS A 99 -9.47 1.52 -6.91
N ASP A 100 -8.35 2.13 -7.26
CA ASP A 100 -7.50 2.92 -6.34
C ASP A 100 -8.08 4.32 -6.03
N GLY A 101 -9.06 4.75 -6.84
CA GLY A 101 -9.72 6.04 -6.69
C GLY A 101 -9.14 7.16 -7.56
N HIS A 102 -8.13 6.87 -8.40
CA HIS A 102 -7.47 7.82 -9.26
C HIS A 102 -8.15 7.97 -10.63
N ASP A 103 -8.26 6.89 -11.41
CA ASP A 103 -8.76 6.97 -12.79
C ASP A 103 -10.28 7.07 -12.83
N ASP A 104 -10.84 8.06 -13.54
CA ASP A 104 -12.26 8.14 -13.85
C ASP A 104 -12.48 8.75 -15.26
N PRO A 105 -13.03 8.00 -16.23
CA PRO A 105 -13.48 6.60 -16.14
C PRO A 105 -12.31 5.60 -16.12
N CYS A 106 -12.58 4.36 -15.71
CA CYS A 106 -11.64 3.26 -15.87
C CYS A 106 -11.31 3.02 -17.35
N SER A 107 -10.23 2.30 -17.67
CA SER A 107 -9.80 2.06 -19.05
C SER A 107 -10.77 1.25 -19.93
N ASN A 108 -11.78 0.61 -19.33
CA ASN A 108 -12.89 -0.05 -20.02
C ASN A 108 -14.12 0.86 -20.22
N GLY A 109 -14.04 2.13 -19.81
CA GLY A 109 -15.13 3.11 -19.87
C GLY A 109 -16.17 2.99 -18.76
N GLN A 110 -15.99 2.11 -17.79
CA GLN A 110 -16.83 2.05 -16.59
C GLN A 110 -16.51 3.22 -15.63
N PRO A 111 -17.43 3.57 -14.72
CA PRO A 111 -17.14 4.55 -13.68
C PRO A 111 -15.89 4.16 -12.88
N GLY A 112 -15.03 5.13 -12.60
CA GLY A 112 -13.85 4.94 -11.76
C GLY A 112 -13.90 5.83 -10.51
N GLY A 113 -12.74 6.34 -10.09
CA GLY A 113 -12.61 7.28 -9.00
C GLY A 113 -13.10 6.75 -7.65
N LEU A 114 -13.44 7.66 -6.73
CA LEU A 114 -13.82 7.31 -5.36
C LEU A 114 -15.06 6.40 -5.26
N VAL A 115 -15.96 6.44 -6.25
CA VAL A 115 -17.15 5.57 -6.28
C VAL A 115 -16.74 4.12 -6.50
N SER A 116 -15.80 3.87 -7.42
CA SER A 116 -15.29 2.52 -7.66
C SER A 116 -14.38 2.05 -6.55
N ALA A 117 -13.60 2.94 -5.93
CA ALA A 117 -12.83 2.61 -4.73
C ALA A 117 -13.71 2.19 -3.55
N ASP A 118 -14.75 2.97 -3.21
CA ASP A 118 -15.69 2.63 -2.13
C ASP A 118 -16.39 1.28 -2.38
N LYS A 119 -16.84 1.05 -3.61
CA LYS A 119 -17.44 -0.22 -4.01
C LYS A 119 -16.44 -1.37 -3.86
N TRP A 120 -15.21 -1.21 -4.33
CA TRP A 120 -14.18 -2.24 -4.22
C TRP A 120 -13.86 -2.56 -2.75
N LEU A 121 -13.70 -1.55 -1.90
CA LEU A 121 -13.46 -1.72 -0.47
C LEU A 121 -14.61 -2.49 0.20
N SER A 122 -15.86 -2.11 -0.10
CA SER A 122 -17.05 -2.77 0.47
C SER A 122 -17.18 -4.25 0.07
N GLN A 123 -16.66 -4.64 -1.08
CA GLN A 123 -16.70 -6.01 -1.59
C GLN A 123 -15.55 -6.88 -1.09
N ASN A 124 -14.37 -6.27 -0.91
CA ASN A 124 -13.13 -7.02 -0.68
C ASN A 124 -12.67 -7.02 0.78
N LEU A 125 -12.94 -5.96 1.54
CA LEU A 125 -12.48 -5.84 2.92
C LEU A 125 -13.27 -6.62 3.98
N PRO A 126 -14.58 -6.96 3.86
CA PRO A 126 -15.31 -7.60 4.95
C PRO A 126 -14.62 -8.86 5.50
N SER A 127 -14.18 -9.77 4.62
CA SER A 127 -13.49 -11.00 5.04
C SER A 127 -12.13 -10.74 5.70
N LEU A 128 -11.42 -9.70 5.26
CA LEU A 128 -10.16 -9.28 5.88
C LEU A 128 -10.41 -8.66 7.26
N ILE A 129 -11.43 -7.81 7.40
CA ILE A 129 -11.81 -7.20 8.67
C ILE A 129 -12.20 -8.28 9.68
N ASP A 130 -13.03 -9.25 9.29
CA ASP A 130 -13.40 -10.38 10.15
C ASP A 130 -12.17 -11.18 10.62
N TYR A 131 -11.24 -11.44 9.70
CA TYR A 131 -9.97 -12.11 10.01
C TYR A 131 -9.14 -11.29 11.00
N LEU A 132 -8.92 -9.99 10.74
CA LEU A 132 -8.14 -9.14 11.63
C LEU A 132 -8.80 -9.01 13.01
N TRP A 133 -10.14 -8.99 13.10
CA TRP A 133 -10.84 -8.98 14.38
C TRP A 133 -10.61 -10.25 15.19
N ALA A 134 -10.61 -11.42 14.54
CA ALA A 134 -10.32 -12.69 15.20
C ALA A 134 -8.85 -12.83 15.62
N HIS A 135 -7.95 -12.06 15.01
CA HIS A 135 -6.50 -12.14 15.20
C HIS A 135 -5.88 -10.89 15.85
N HIS A 136 -6.69 -9.97 16.40
CA HIS A 136 -6.20 -8.72 17.00
C HIS A 136 -5.31 -7.89 16.05
N GLY A 137 -5.66 -7.90 14.76
CA GLY A 137 -4.93 -7.23 13.70
C GLY A 137 -5.29 -5.75 13.54
N LEU A 138 -4.45 -5.04 12.79
CA LEU A 138 -4.63 -3.64 12.42
C LEU A 138 -4.76 -3.51 10.90
N LEU A 139 -5.84 -2.88 10.45
CA LEU A 139 -6.01 -2.43 9.07
C LEU A 139 -5.83 -0.92 9.01
N LEU A 140 -4.94 -0.49 8.12
CA LEU A 140 -4.71 0.91 7.78
C LEU A 140 -5.10 1.13 6.32
N ILE A 141 -5.97 2.08 6.05
CA ILE A 141 -6.40 2.48 4.70
C ILE A 141 -6.00 3.93 4.50
N THR A 142 -5.24 4.21 3.44
CA THR A 142 -4.74 5.55 3.11
C THR A 142 -4.55 5.68 1.60
N SER A 143 -4.14 6.86 1.14
CA SER A 143 -3.78 7.15 -0.25
C SER A 143 -2.31 7.56 -0.30
N ASP A 144 -1.64 7.34 -1.42
CA ASP A 144 -0.25 7.74 -1.68
C ASP A 144 -0.11 9.24 -1.96
N GLU A 145 -1.13 9.86 -2.56
CA GLU A 145 -1.21 11.31 -2.73
C GLU A 145 -2.65 11.85 -2.66
N SER A 146 -2.74 13.18 -2.51
CA SER A 146 -3.95 13.92 -2.80
C SER A 146 -4.07 14.24 -4.29
N GLY A 147 -5.25 14.71 -4.71
CA GLY A 147 -5.41 15.29 -6.05
C GLY A 147 -4.42 16.41 -6.35
N SER A 148 -4.07 16.57 -7.64
CA SER A 148 -2.98 17.43 -8.13
C SER A 148 -3.07 18.93 -7.78
N SER A 149 -4.23 19.41 -7.33
CA SER A 149 -4.42 20.80 -6.88
C SER A 149 -4.05 21.04 -5.43
N ASP A 150 -3.94 19.99 -4.61
CA ASP A 150 -3.51 20.10 -3.22
C ASP A 150 -2.00 19.88 -3.11
N LEU A 151 -1.28 20.97 -2.86
CA LEU A 151 0.16 20.98 -2.66
C LEU A 151 0.54 21.08 -1.17
N ALA A 152 -0.45 21.03 -0.27
CA ALA A 152 -0.24 21.18 1.16
C ALA A 152 0.41 19.93 1.77
N GLY A 153 1.73 19.88 1.79
CA GLY A 153 2.46 18.92 2.60
C GLY A 153 2.47 19.32 4.08
N CYS A 154 2.60 18.33 4.96
CA CYS A 154 3.06 18.55 6.32
C CYS A 154 4.49 18.04 6.49
N CYS A 155 5.02 18.27 7.69
CA CYS A 155 6.07 17.43 8.26
C CYS A 155 7.39 17.48 7.46
N SER A 156 8.32 16.59 7.77
CA SER A 156 9.65 16.52 7.16
C SER A 156 9.75 15.30 6.24
N GLY A 157 8.88 15.23 5.24
CA GLY A 157 8.84 14.13 4.26
C GLY A 157 9.75 14.35 3.04
N GLY A 158 10.20 15.58 2.80
CA GLY A 158 11.05 15.95 1.66
C GLY A 158 12.50 15.48 1.79
N LEU A 159 13.38 16.00 0.94
CA LEU A 159 14.79 15.57 0.85
C LEU A 159 15.47 15.52 2.24
N LEU A 160 15.90 14.32 2.65
CA LEU A 160 16.55 14.02 3.95
C LEU A 160 15.72 14.43 5.18
N GLY A 161 14.42 14.63 5.02
CA GLY A 161 13.55 15.22 6.03
C GLY A 161 13.93 16.65 6.42
N LEU A 162 14.52 17.40 5.49
CA LEU A 162 14.87 18.81 5.69
C LEU A 162 13.87 19.76 5.03
N LEU A 163 13.00 19.24 4.17
CA LEU A 163 11.98 19.99 3.45
C LEU A 163 10.59 19.37 3.69
N PRO A 164 9.51 20.15 3.54
CA PRO A 164 8.17 19.59 3.45
C PRO A 164 8.08 18.52 2.37
N GLY A 165 7.27 17.49 2.64
CA GLY A 165 6.89 16.54 1.60
C GLY A 165 6.02 17.20 0.54
N PHE A 166 6.05 16.66 -0.67
CA PHE A 166 5.08 16.96 -1.73
C PHE A 166 4.09 15.79 -1.81
N GLY A 167 2.88 16.01 -2.32
CA GLY A 167 1.81 14.99 -2.38
C GLY A 167 0.51 15.39 -1.68
N GLY A 168 0.47 16.58 -1.06
CA GLY A 168 -0.71 17.17 -0.44
C GLY A 168 -1.25 16.40 0.77
N ARG A 169 -2.51 16.62 1.13
CA ARG A 169 -3.12 16.06 2.35
C ARG A 169 -3.98 14.84 2.04
N VAL A 170 -3.53 13.67 2.51
CA VAL A 170 -4.29 12.41 2.46
C VAL A 170 -4.92 12.07 3.81
N GLY A 171 -5.93 11.20 3.77
CA GLY A 171 -6.56 10.62 4.96
C GLY A 171 -5.94 9.28 5.35
N LEU A 172 -6.12 8.88 6.61
CA LEU A 172 -5.82 7.54 7.08
C LEU A 172 -6.96 7.05 7.97
N LEU A 173 -7.52 5.89 7.64
CA LEU A 173 -8.49 5.16 8.46
C LEU A 173 -7.80 3.98 9.11
N ALA A 174 -7.86 3.90 10.43
CA ALA A 174 -7.37 2.77 11.21
C ALA A 174 -8.55 1.97 11.76
N LEU A 175 -8.48 0.64 11.60
CA LEU A 175 -9.49 -0.31 12.07
C LEU A 175 -8.77 -1.44 12.82
N SER A 176 -9.11 -1.63 14.09
CA SER A 176 -8.64 -2.74 14.92
C SER A 176 -9.61 -2.98 16.07
N PRO A 177 -9.72 -4.22 16.61
CA PRO A 177 -10.41 -4.44 17.87
C PRO A 177 -9.72 -3.76 19.08
N ASP A 178 -8.44 -3.42 18.96
CA ASP A 178 -7.60 -2.99 20.10
C ASP A 178 -7.35 -1.47 20.15
N ILE A 179 -7.95 -0.67 19.25
CA ILE A 179 -7.84 0.79 19.24
C ILE A 179 -9.15 1.47 19.67
N THR A 180 -9.07 2.72 20.11
CA THR A 180 -10.25 3.49 20.53
C THR A 180 -11.17 3.79 19.34
N ARG A 181 -12.41 3.29 19.42
CA ARG A 181 -13.44 3.47 18.38
C ARG A 181 -13.91 4.92 18.24
N GLY A 182 -14.21 5.32 17.01
CA GLY A 182 -14.86 6.60 16.70
C GLY A 182 -14.00 7.83 16.97
N ARG A 183 -12.69 7.65 17.08
CA ARG A 183 -11.75 8.73 17.39
C ARG A 183 -11.24 9.39 16.10
N THR A 184 -11.23 10.71 16.11
CA THR A 184 -10.55 11.52 15.09
C THR A 184 -9.21 12.01 15.64
N VAL A 185 -8.12 11.71 14.93
CA VAL A 185 -6.79 12.24 15.22
C VAL A 185 -6.54 13.46 14.34
N THR A 186 -6.18 14.58 14.96
CA THR A 186 -5.91 15.85 14.26
C THR A 186 -4.42 16.17 14.14
N THR A 187 -3.56 15.34 14.75
CA THR A 187 -2.11 15.41 14.61
C THR A 187 -1.72 15.16 13.15
N SER A 188 -0.88 16.03 12.60
CA SER A 188 -0.37 15.85 11.24
C SER A 188 0.74 14.80 11.21
N TYR A 189 0.64 13.87 10.26
CA TYR A 189 1.63 12.82 10.00
C TYR A 189 1.90 12.72 8.50
N ASP A 190 3.05 12.12 8.16
CA ASP A 190 3.44 11.77 6.80
C ASP A 190 3.60 10.24 6.66
N HIS A 191 3.83 9.74 5.44
CA HIS A 191 4.07 8.31 5.22
C HIS A 191 5.31 7.78 5.95
N MET A 192 6.25 8.65 6.34
CA MET A 192 7.41 8.25 7.14
C MET A 192 7.02 7.96 8.59
N SER A 193 6.03 8.70 9.10
CA SER A 193 5.39 8.46 10.40
C SER A 193 4.62 7.14 10.38
N LEU A 194 3.96 6.80 9.26
CA LEU A 194 3.36 5.49 9.05
C LEU A 194 4.41 4.38 9.06
N LEU A 195 5.50 4.49 8.28
CA LEU A 195 6.58 3.49 8.27
C LEU A 195 7.19 3.32 9.67
N ARG A 196 7.47 4.42 10.35
CA ARG A 196 7.96 4.41 11.74
C ARG A 196 7.02 3.66 12.68
N THR A 197 5.72 3.84 12.51
CA THR A 197 4.68 3.15 13.32
C THR A 197 4.66 1.66 13.04
N ILE A 198 4.83 1.24 11.78
CA ILE A 198 4.91 -0.17 11.39
C ILE A 198 6.18 -0.80 11.99
N GLU A 199 7.32 -0.15 11.87
CA GLU A 199 8.60 -0.62 12.45
C GLU A 199 8.47 -0.80 13.97
N ASP A 200 7.95 0.20 14.67
CA ASP A 200 7.75 0.14 16.13
C ASP A 200 6.77 -0.98 16.52
N SER A 201 5.66 -1.17 15.78
CA SER A 201 4.66 -2.22 16.04
C SER A 201 5.23 -3.63 15.91
N PHE A 202 6.28 -3.80 15.10
CA PHE A 202 6.99 -5.06 14.90
C PHE A 202 8.27 -5.19 15.75
N GLY A 203 8.56 -4.23 16.63
CA GLY A 203 9.78 -4.25 17.45
C GLY A 203 11.06 -4.10 16.62
N ILE A 204 10.97 -3.44 15.47
CA ILE A 204 12.11 -3.02 14.65
C ILE A 204 12.59 -1.68 15.19
N THR A 205 13.86 -1.61 15.63
CA THR A 205 14.46 -0.42 16.24
C THR A 205 15.50 0.26 15.34
N GLU A 206 15.81 -0.35 14.20
CA GLU A 206 16.58 0.26 13.13
C GLU A 206 15.58 0.88 12.16
N TYR A 207 15.55 2.21 12.05
CA TYR A 207 14.52 2.90 11.27
C TYR A 207 15.07 3.32 9.91
N LEU A 208 14.32 3.04 8.84
CA LEU A 208 14.75 3.36 7.48
C LEU A 208 14.65 4.86 7.17
N ASN A 209 15.77 5.45 6.75
CA ASN A 209 15.84 6.78 6.15
C ASN A 209 15.05 7.87 6.93
N ASN A 210 14.00 8.47 6.33
CA ASN A 210 13.22 9.53 6.97
C ASN A 210 12.35 9.02 8.14
N ALA A 211 12.03 7.73 8.22
CA ALA A 211 11.29 7.16 9.37
C ALA A 211 12.08 7.27 10.69
N ALA A 212 13.42 7.32 10.61
CA ALA A 212 14.28 7.56 11.77
C ALA A 212 14.08 8.95 12.42
N ARG A 213 13.52 9.91 11.67
CA ARG A 213 13.25 11.28 12.11
C ARG A 213 11.77 11.58 12.27
N ALA A 214 10.91 10.67 11.82
CA ALA A 214 9.47 10.83 11.89
C ALA A 214 8.95 10.49 13.30
N THR A 215 7.77 11.02 13.62
CA THR A 215 7.07 10.70 14.88
C THR A 215 6.14 9.53 14.64
N ALA A 216 6.25 8.47 15.44
CA ALA A 216 5.29 7.37 15.39
C ALA A 216 3.86 7.86 15.72
N MET A 217 2.87 7.32 15.01
CA MET A 217 1.45 7.63 15.14
C MET A 217 0.82 6.96 16.38
N ASN A 218 1.47 7.10 17.54
CA ASN A 218 1.07 6.44 18.77
C ASN A 218 -0.33 6.86 19.26
N ASP A 219 -0.82 8.03 18.84
CA ASP A 219 -2.17 8.48 19.14
C ASP A 219 -3.22 7.85 18.22
N VAL A 220 -2.85 7.28 17.06
CA VAL A 220 -3.75 6.49 16.21
C VAL A 220 -3.95 5.08 16.79
N LEU A 221 -2.91 4.52 17.42
CA LEU A 221 -2.92 3.16 17.98
C LEU A 221 -3.48 3.04 19.42
N ARG A 222 -4.06 4.11 19.95
CA ARG A 222 -4.66 4.15 21.31
C ARG A 222 -6.16 3.98 21.26
#